data_AF-A0A0K8UGE4-F1
#
_entry.id   AF-A0A0K8UGE4-F1
#
_cell.length_a   1.000
_cell.length_b   1.000
_cell.length_c   1.000
_cell.angle_alpha   90.00
_cell.angle_beta   90.00
_cell.angle_gamma   90.00
#
_symmetry.space_group_name_H-M   'P 1'
#
loop_
_entity.id
_entity.type
_entity.pdbx_description
1 polymer ?
#
loop_
_entity_poly.entity_id
_entity_poly.type
_entity_poly.pdbx_seq_one_letter_code
_entity_poly.pdbx_strand_id
1 'polypeptide(L)'
;MIAEGEKKHHQFLLKGSNKITKEILADPAINNINSVDRKKEKAVLEQFVRDSDDIIDDTDRKCVIRVLKDFYTFTNEHFFSKNNLTNVDDIWFKALKAHGMDQFDADEAELLNQIGYQYADEFDKYLKSLSPAGLEKEKDLVYVQETYLENKDIMDKASYGFRYVNFFNKQKTDV
;
A
#
# COMPACT_ATOMS: atom_id res chain seq x y z
N MET A 1 -9.77 -10.72 9.96
CA MET A 1 -10.00 -9.35 9.45
C MET A 1 -8.69 -8.62 9.14
N ILE A 2 -7.87 -8.26 10.14
CA ILE A 2 -6.63 -7.47 9.90
C ILE A 2 -5.72 -8.16 8.87
N ALA A 3 -5.42 -9.44 9.07
CA ALA A 3 -4.62 -10.22 8.12
C ALA A 3 -5.25 -10.30 6.71
N GLU A 4 -6.58 -10.25 6.61
CA GLU A 4 -7.29 -10.29 5.32
C GLU A 4 -7.18 -8.95 4.58
N GLY A 5 -7.29 -7.82 5.29
CA GLY A 5 -7.07 -6.51 4.70
C GLY A 5 -5.60 -6.30 4.28
N GLU A 6 -4.64 -6.71 5.12
CA GLU A 6 -3.21 -6.70 4.75
C GLU A 6 -2.94 -7.57 3.52
N LYS A 7 -3.52 -8.77 3.46
CA LYS A 7 -3.41 -9.66 2.28
C LYS A 7 -3.97 -9.00 1.02
N LYS A 8 -5.16 -8.41 1.09
CA LYS A 8 -5.78 -7.72 -0.06
C LYS A 8 -4.91 -6.57 -0.56
N HIS A 9 -4.37 -5.76 0.35
CA HIS A 9 -3.47 -4.65 -0.02
C HIS A 9 -2.19 -5.16 -0.67
N HIS A 10 -1.51 -6.13 -0.06
CA HIS A 10 -0.29 -6.73 -0.64
C HIS A 10 -0.53 -7.33 -2.03
N GLN A 11 -1.63 -8.05 -2.21
CA GLN A 11 -1.97 -8.65 -3.51
C GLN A 11 -2.27 -7.57 -4.56
N PHE A 12 -2.99 -6.51 -4.19
CA PHE A 12 -3.24 -5.38 -5.06
C PHE A 12 -1.93 -4.73 -5.51
N LEU A 13 -1.05 -4.42 -4.55
CA LEU A 13 0.24 -3.78 -4.82
C LEU A 13 1.08 -4.62 -5.78
N LEU A 14 1.25 -5.90 -5.49
CA LEU A 14 2.10 -6.78 -6.28
C LEU A 14 1.55 -6.98 -7.69
N LYS A 15 0.25 -7.20 -7.84
CA LYS A 15 -0.39 -7.41 -9.16
C LYS A 15 -0.39 -6.13 -10.00
N GLY A 16 -0.72 -4.98 -9.40
CA GLY A 16 -0.74 -3.71 -10.11
C GLY A 16 0.66 -3.26 -10.54
N SER A 17 1.63 -3.29 -9.63
CA SER A 17 3.02 -2.92 -9.95
C SER A 17 3.68 -3.87 -10.95
N ASN A 18 3.45 -5.19 -10.85
CA ASN A 18 3.91 -6.18 -11.85
C ASN A 18 3.34 -5.86 -13.23
N LYS A 19 2.03 -5.60 -13.32
CA LYS A 19 1.37 -5.24 -14.57
C LYS A 19 1.96 -3.97 -15.19
N ILE A 20 2.04 -2.88 -14.43
CA ILE A 20 2.60 -1.60 -14.88
C ILE A 20 4.03 -1.82 -15.38
N THR A 21 4.84 -2.57 -14.64
CA THR A 21 6.23 -2.80 -15.02
C THR A 21 6.36 -3.59 -16.31
N LYS A 22 5.53 -4.62 -16.53
CA LYS A 22 5.49 -5.36 -17.80
C LYS A 22 5.12 -4.46 -18.98
N GLU A 23 4.15 -3.57 -18.79
CA GLU A 23 3.71 -2.62 -19.82
C GLU A 23 4.82 -1.59 -20.15
N ILE A 24 5.52 -1.07 -19.14
CA ILE A 24 6.70 -0.20 -19.31
C ILE A 24 7.82 -0.91 -20.08
N LEU A 25 8.13 -2.16 -19.73
CA LEU A 25 9.18 -2.93 -20.41
C LEU A 25 8.81 -3.29 -21.86
N ALA A 26 7.52 -3.38 -22.17
CA ALA A 26 7.02 -3.57 -23.53
C ALA A 26 7.04 -2.28 -24.36
N ASP A 27 7.19 -1.11 -23.74
CA ASP A 27 7.17 0.18 -24.41
C ASP A 27 8.35 0.33 -25.41
N PRO A 28 8.10 0.63 -26.70
CA PRO A 28 9.15 0.84 -27.69
C PRO A 28 10.15 1.94 -27.31
N ALA A 29 9.73 2.98 -26.59
CA ALA A 29 10.60 4.04 -26.13
C ALA A 29 11.64 3.52 -25.12
N ILE A 30 11.24 2.58 -24.27
CA ILE A 30 12.10 1.93 -23.28
C ILE A 30 13.01 0.88 -23.94
N ASN A 31 12.51 0.16 -24.95
CA ASN A 31 13.29 -0.89 -25.61
C ASN A 31 14.48 -0.37 -26.42
N ASN A 32 14.42 0.88 -26.89
CA ASN A 32 15.49 1.50 -27.68
C ASN A 32 16.52 2.28 -26.83
N ILE A 33 16.48 2.11 -25.50
CA ILE A 33 17.41 2.77 -24.59
C ILE A 33 18.85 2.26 -24.80
N ASN A 34 19.77 3.21 -25.06
CA ASN A 34 21.18 2.91 -25.33
C ASN A 34 22.15 3.36 -24.24
N SER A 35 21.76 4.25 -23.33
CA SER A 35 22.64 4.72 -22.27
C SER A 35 22.84 3.65 -21.17
N VAL A 36 24.04 3.63 -20.60
CA VAL A 36 24.45 2.62 -19.60
C VAL A 36 23.57 2.68 -18.35
N ASP A 37 23.29 3.87 -17.84
CA ASP A 37 22.53 4.02 -16.59
C ASP A 37 21.06 3.62 -16.77
N ARG A 38 20.45 4.02 -17.89
CA ARG A 38 19.08 3.61 -18.22
C ARG A 38 18.95 2.10 -18.47
N LYS A 39 19.99 1.43 -18.97
CA LYS A 39 20.02 -0.04 -19.05
C LYS A 39 20.05 -0.72 -17.68
N LYS A 40 20.70 -0.12 -16.69
CA LYS A 40 20.69 -0.64 -15.30
C LYS A 40 19.31 -0.49 -14.67
N GLU A 41 18.68 0.67 -14.84
CA GLU A 41 17.31 0.91 -14.39
C GLU A 41 16.31 -0.07 -15.04
N LYS A 42 16.43 -0.31 -16.35
CA LYS A 42 15.67 -1.36 -17.05
C LYS A 42 15.88 -2.73 -16.42
N ALA A 43 17.13 -3.10 -16.11
CA ALA A 43 17.44 -4.40 -15.50
C ALA A 43 16.82 -4.56 -14.10
N VAL A 44 16.69 -3.47 -13.32
CA VAL A 44 15.96 -3.48 -12.03
C VAL A 44 14.48 -3.82 -12.25
N LEU A 45 13.83 -3.18 -13.22
CA LEU A 45 12.44 -3.48 -13.57
C LEU A 45 12.25 -4.91 -14.08
N GLU A 46 13.18 -5.42 -14.91
CA GLU A 46 13.16 -6.81 -15.37
C GLU A 46 13.33 -7.80 -14.20
N GLN A 47 14.20 -7.49 -13.23
CA GLN A 47 14.35 -8.31 -12.03
C GLN A 47 13.08 -8.27 -11.17
N PHE A 48 12.50 -7.08 -10.98
CA PHE A 48 11.25 -6.94 -10.26
C PHE A 48 10.13 -7.78 -10.88
N VAL A 49 9.99 -7.80 -12.20
CA VAL A 49 9.00 -8.66 -12.89
C VAL A 49 9.24 -10.14 -12.60
N ARG A 50 10.48 -10.62 -12.66
CA ARG A 50 10.82 -12.01 -12.33
C ARG A 50 10.46 -12.35 -10.88
N ASP A 51 10.94 -11.52 -9.94
CA ASP A 51 10.70 -11.74 -8.51
C ASP A 51 9.21 -11.68 -8.17
N SER A 52 8.46 -10.75 -8.77
CA SER A 52 7.02 -10.61 -8.51
C SER A 52 6.18 -11.71 -9.16
N ASP A 53 6.58 -12.24 -10.32
CA ASP A 53 5.92 -13.39 -10.94
C ASP A 53 6.07 -14.66 -10.08
N ASP A 54 7.23 -14.85 -9.44
CA ASP A 54 7.49 -15.99 -8.54
C ASP A 54 6.61 -15.98 -7.28
N ILE A 55 6.13 -14.80 -6.86
CA ILE A 55 5.41 -14.61 -5.60
C ILE A 55 4.02 -13.97 -5.78
N ILE A 56 3.47 -13.96 -7.00
CA ILE A 56 2.28 -13.18 -7.37
C ILE A 56 1.01 -13.53 -6.56
N ASP A 57 0.95 -14.76 -6.07
CA ASP A 57 -0.12 -15.28 -5.22
C ASP A 57 0.34 -15.55 -3.77
N ASP A 58 1.57 -15.20 -3.44
CA ASP A 58 2.09 -15.25 -2.07
C ASP A 58 1.39 -14.20 -1.18
N THR A 59 1.34 -14.50 0.10
CA THR A 59 0.75 -13.67 1.14
C THR A 59 1.72 -13.41 2.29
N ASP A 60 2.94 -13.97 2.23
CA ASP A 60 3.98 -13.66 3.21
C ASP A 60 4.43 -12.20 3.08
N ARG A 61 4.09 -11.41 4.11
CA ARG A 61 4.35 -9.98 4.18
C ARG A 61 5.82 -9.63 3.97
N LYS A 62 6.75 -10.42 4.51
CA LYS A 62 8.19 -10.11 4.40
C LYS A 62 8.68 -10.33 2.98
N CYS A 63 8.25 -11.42 2.35
CA CYS A 63 8.53 -11.71 0.95
C CYS A 63 7.99 -10.62 0.02
N VAL A 64 6.71 -10.26 0.17
CA VAL A 64 6.06 -9.23 -0.65
C VAL A 64 6.74 -7.86 -0.49
N ILE A 65 6.99 -7.40 0.74
CA ILE A 65 7.64 -6.10 1.00
C ILE A 65 9.04 -6.06 0.38
N ARG A 66 9.80 -7.16 0.45
CA ARG A 66 11.14 -7.25 -0.16
C ARG A 66 11.06 -6.99 -1.66
N VAL A 67 10.12 -7.64 -2.35
CA VAL A 67 9.98 -7.52 -3.81
C VAL A 67 9.47 -6.13 -4.20
N LEU A 68 8.47 -5.60 -3.49
CA LEU A 68 7.93 -4.26 -3.77
C LEU A 68 8.94 -3.13 -3.54
N LYS A 69 9.95 -3.34 -2.69
CA LYS A 69 10.97 -2.32 -2.38
C LYS A 69 11.68 -1.82 -3.63
N ASP A 70 12.02 -2.68 -4.58
CA ASP A 70 12.76 -2.29 -5.77
C ASP A 70 11.89 -1.41 -6.69
N PHE A 71 10.63 -1.80 -6.86
CA PHE A 71 9.63 -1.01 -7.59
C PHE A 71 9.43 0.37 -6.96
N TYR A 72 9.19 0.45 -5.64
CA TYR A 72 8.99 1.74 -4.97
C TYR A 72 10.25 2.60 -4.94
N THR A 73 11.43 2.00 -4.86
CA THR A 73 12.69 2.75 -4.96
C THR A 73 12.75 3.45 -6.32
N PHE A 74 12.46 2.70 -7.39
CA PHE A 74 12.43 3.21 -8.76
C PHE A 74 11.35 4.29 -8.97
N THR A 75 10.10 4.04 -8.56
CA THR A 75 9.01 5.02 -8.74
C THR A 75 9.20 6.27 -7.90
N ASN A 76 9.80 6.17 -6.72
CA ASN A 76 10.15 7.36 -5.93
C ASN A 76 11.18 8.24 -6.64
N GLU A 77 12.17 7.64 -7.30
CA GLU A 77 13.20 8.37 -8.05
C GLU A 77 12.62 9.09 -9.28
N HIS A 78 11.76 8.41 -10.05
CA HIS A 78 11.32 8.91 -11.35
C HIS A 78 9.93 9.58 -11.35
N PHE A 79 9.08 9.32 -10.35
CA PHE A 79 7.67 9.74 -10.36
C PHE A 79 7.28 10.61 -9.17
N PHE A 80 7.64 10.22 -7.94
CA PHE A 80 7.17 10.92 -6.73
C PHE A 80 8.12 11.99 -6.17
N SER A 81 9.39 12.02 -6.58
CA SER A 81 10.37 12.96 -6.03
C SER A 81 10.00 14.42 -6.33
N LYS A 82 9.55 15.14 -5.29
CA LYS A 82 9.31 16.61 -5.30
C LYS A 82 10.54 17.44 -5.65
N ASN A 83 11.75 16.86 -5.57
CA ASN A 83 13.00 17.56 -5.82
C ASN A 83 13.36 17.64 -7.32
N ASN A 84 12.67 16.90 -8.20
CA ASN A 84 12.93 16.92 -9.64
C ASN A 84 11.76 17.55 -10.41
N LEU A 85 11.60 18.87 -10.29
CA LEU A 85 10.71 19.69 -11.12
C LEU A 85 10.99 19.59 -12.64
N THR A 86 12.05 18.87 -13.04
CA THR A 86 12.49 18.60 -14.41
C THR A 86 12.09 17.20 -14.93
N ASN A 87 11.41 16.35 -14.14
CA ASN A 87 11.06 14.97 -14.54
C ASN A 87 10.07 14.86 -15.71
N VAL A 88 9.48 15.96 -16.18
CA VAL A 88 8.57 15.94 -17.34
C VAL A 88 9.29 15.42 -18.60
N ASP A 89 10.62 15.54 -18.68
CA ASP A 89 11.42 14.98 -19.78
C ASP A 89 12.07 13.62 -19.48
N ASP A 90 11.90 13.08 -18.27
CA ASP A 90 12.37 11.73 -17.95
C ASP A 90 11.51 10.69 -18.70
N ILE A 91 12.19 9.83 -19.45
CA ILE A 91 11.56 8.72 -20.17
C ILE A 91 10.80 7.78 -19.23
N TRP A 92 11.31 7.57 -18.01
CA TRP A 92 10.63 6.72 -17.02
C TRP A 92 9.41 7.37 -16.42
N PHE A 93 9.46 8.68 -16.16
CA PHE A 93 8.27 9.42 -15.73
C PHE A 93 7.16 9.32 -16.78
N LYS A 94 7.50 9.55 -18.07
CA LYS A 94 6.55 9.44 -19.19
C LYS A 94 5.99 8.02 -19.28
N ALA A 95 6.82 6.99 -19.16
CA ALA A 95 6.39 5.60 -19.21
C ALA A 95 5.48 5.24 -18.01
N LEU A 96 5.89 5.55 -16.78
CA LEU A 96 5.07 5.32 -15.58
C LEU A 96 3.70 5.99 -15.68
N LYS A 97 3.68 7.25 -16.14
CA LYS A 97 2.43 7.99 -16.35
C LYS A 97 1.56 7.36 -17.45
N ALA A 98 2.14 7.03 -18.59
CA ALA A 98 1.42 6.46 -19.73
C ALA A 98 0.83 5.08 -19.42
N HIS A 99 1.49 4.30 -18.58
CA HIS A 99 1.09 2.95 -18.20
C HIS A 99 0.34 2.89 -16.86
N GLY A 100 -0.23 4.02 -16.42
CA GLY A 100 -1.29 4.02 -15.40
C GLY A 100 -0.86 4.16 -13.95
N MET A 101 0.35 4.67 -13.66
CA MET A 101 0.79 4.91 -12.27
C MET A 101 -0.17 5.83 -11.50
N ASP A 102 -0.65 6.91 -12.12
CA ASP A 102 -1.63 7.84 -11.50
C ASP A 102 -2.92 7.11 -11.07
N GLN A 103 -3.42 6.18 -11.90
CA GLN A 103 -4.61 5.40 -11.60
C GLN A 103 -4.32 4.36 -10.51
N PHE A 104 -3.16 3.72 -10.55
CA PHE A 104 -2.75 2.75 -9.54
C PHE A 104 -2.67 3.37 -8.14
N ASP A 105 -2.13 4.59 -8.02
CA ASP A 105 -2.10 5.32 -6.75
C ASP A 105 -3.50 5.68 -6.25
N ALA A 106 -4.40 6.09 -7.15
CA ALA A 106 -5.78 6.40 -6.82
C ALA A 106 -6.55 5.15 -6.36
N ASP A 107 -6.38 4.04 -7.07
CA ASP A 107 -6.97 2.74 -6.75
C ASP A 107 -6.42 2.20 -5.41
N GLU A 108 -5.13 2.40 -5.12
CA GLU A 108 -4.55 2.05 -3.82
C GLU A 108 -5.22 2.83 -2.69
N ALA A 109 -5.36 4.15 -2.86
CA ALA A 109 -5.98 5.02 -1.86
C ALA A 109 -7.44 4.63 -1.62
N GLU A 110 -8.19 4.31 -2.68
CA GLU A 110 -9.56 3.81 -2.56
C GLU A 110 -9.61 2.47 -1.80
N LEU A 111 -8.74 1.52 -2.17
CA LEU A 111 -8.66 0.21 -1.51
C LEU A 111 -8.34 0.36 -0.01
N LEU A 112 -7.37 1.20 0.33
CA LEU A 112 -7.01 1.46 1.72
C LEU A 112 -8.18 2.08 2.49
N ASN A 113 -8.94 3.00 1.89
CA ASN A 113 -10.15 3.53 2.51
C ASN A 113 -11.20 2.43 2.76
N GLN A 114 -11.44 1.56 1.78
CA GLN A 114 -12.36 0.43 1.95
C GLN A 114 -11.92 -0.51 3.07
N ILE A 115 -10.63 -0.83 3.15
CA ILE A 115 -10.05 -1.66 4.23
C ILE A 115 -10.20 -0.96 5.58
N GLY A 116 -9.88 0.33 5.66
CA GLY A 116 -10.00 1.12 6.89
C GLY A 116 -11.45 1.19 7.39
N TYR A 117 -12.42 1.37 6.49
CA TYR A 117 -13.84 1.35 6.85
C TYR A 117 -14.27 -0.02 7.39
N GLN A 118 -13.83 -1.12 6.77
CA GLN A 118 -14.09 -2.47 7.28
C GLN A 118 -13.51 -2.66 8.68
N TYR A 119 -12.29 -2.18 8.94
CA TYR A 119 -11.70 -2.24 10.28
C TYR A 119 -12.50 -1.47 11.33
N ALA A 120 -12.95 -0.25 10.99
CA ALA A 120 -13.78 0.55 11.87
C ALA A 120 -15.12 -0.14 12.19
N ASP A 121 -15.79 -0.72 11.19
CA ASP A 121 -17.09 -1.39 11.36
C ASP A 121 -16.98 -2.66 12.21
N GLU A 122 -15.98 -3.48 11.96
CA GLU A 122 -15.77 -4.71 12.74
C GLU A 122 -15.32 -4.40 14.18
N PHE A 123 -14.57 -3.31 14.38
CA PHE A 123 -14.21 -2.87 15.72
C PHE A 123 -15.43 -2.39 16.52
N ASP A 124 -16.29 -1.59 15.90
CA ASP A 124 -17.55 -1.15 16.53
C ASP A 124 -18.45 -2.35 16.89
N LYS A 125 -18.54 -3.35 16.00
CA LYS A 125 -19.23 -4.61 16.30
C LYS A 125 -18.58 -5.36 17.47
N TYR A 126 -17.25 -5.43 17.52
CA TYR A 126 -16.51 -6.07 18.62
C TYR A 126 -16.86 -5.43 19.96
N LEU A 127 -16.70 -4.11 20.10
CA LEU A 127 -16.99 -3.43 21.36
C LEU A 127 -18.45 -3.57 21.79
N LYS A 128 -19.39 -3.47 20.86
CA LYS A 128 -20.83 -3.67 21.13
C LYS A 128 -21.18 -5.08 21.59
N SER A 129 -20.34 -6.07 21.27
CA SER A 129 -20.55 -7.46 21.69
C SER A 129 -20.03 -7.75 23.11
N LEU A 130 -19.24 -6.84 23.70
CA LEU A 130 -18.64 -7.03 25.01
C LEU A 130 -19.66 -6.81 26.14
N SER A 131 -19.51 -7.60 27.21
CA SER A 131 -20.19 -7.34 28.48
C SER A 131 -19.58 -6.12 29.19
N PRO A 132 -20.22 -5.56 30.24
CA PRO A 132 -19.62 -4.48 31.02
C PRO A 132 -18.22 -4.80 31.56
N ALA A 133 -18.01 -6.05 32.02
CA ALA A 133 -16.69 -6.51 32.48
C ALA A 133 -15.69 -6.68 31.32
N GLY A 134 -16.17 -6.97 30.11
CA GLY A 134 -15.35 -7.00 28.89
C GLY A 134 -14.91 -5.61 28.46
N LEU A 135 -15.82 -4.63 28.49
CA LEU A 135 -15.53 -3.23 28.19
C LEU A 135 -14.47 -2.66 29.14
N GLU A 136 -14.55 -2.98 30.44
CA GLU A 136 -13.54 -2.56 31.42
C GLU A 136 -12.15 -3.15 31.13
N LYS A 137 -12.09 -4.41 30.68
CA LYS A 137 -10.83 -5.04 30.25
C LYS A 137 -10.27 -4.39 28.98
N GLU A 138 -11.14 -3.90 28.11
CA GLU A 138 -10.82 -3.27 26.83
C GLU A 138 -10.88 -1.73 26.91
N LYS A 139 -10.70 -1.15 28.11
CA LYS A 139 -10.88 0.30 28.35
C LYS A 139 -10.10 1.20 27.39
N ASP A 140 -8.91 0.76 26.96
CA ASP A 140 -8.09 1.54 26.04
C ASP A 140 -8.69 1.55 24.63
N LEU A 141 -9.31 0.44 24.22
CA LEU A 141 -10.04 0.35 22.96
C LEU A 141 -11.31 1.20 23.01
N VAL A 142 -12.04 1.17 24.13
CA VAL A 142 -13.21 2.02 24.36
C VAL A 142 -12.80 3.50 24.25
N TYR A 143 -11.70 3.91 24.88
CA TYR A 143 -11.19 5.28 24.79
C TYR A 143 -10.88 5.71 23.34
N VAL A 144 -10.32 4.81 22.52
CA VAL A 144 -10.08 5.08 21.10
C VAL A 144 -11.39 5.29 20.32
N GLN A 145 -12.44 4.50 20.63
CA GLN A 145 -13.77 4.68 20.05
C GLN A 145 -14.42 6.01 20.46
N GLU A 146 -14.39 6.35 21.74
CA GLU A 146 -14.95 7.61 22.26
C GLU A 146 -14.25 8.81 21.62
N THR A 147 -12.92 8.78 21.56
CA THR A 147 -12.12 9.82 20.89
C THR A 147 -12.52 9.99 19.42
N TYR A 148 -12.80 8.90 18.70
CA TYR A 148 -13.30 9.00 17.33
C TYR A 148 -14.69 9.62 17.27
N LEU A 149 -15.62 9.20 18.13
CA LEU A 149 -16.98 9.73 18.14
C LEU A 149 -17.02 11.24 18.43
N GLU A 150 -16.16 11.72 19.32
CA GLU A 150 -15.98 13.15 19.62
C GLU A 150 -15.40 13.95 18.44
N ASN A 151 -14.62 13.30 17.56
CA ASN A 151 -13.91 13.94 16.45
C ASN A 151 -14.44 13.51 15.07
N LYS A 152 -15.62 12.89 15.00
CA LYS A 152 -16.15 12.27 13.77
C LYS A 152 -16.29 13.22 12.58
N ASP A 153 -16.44 14.52 12.84
CA ASP A 153 -16.63 15.54 11.80
C ASP A 153 -15.31 15.95 11.14
N ILE A 154 -14.17 15.63 11.76
CA ILE A 154 -12.82 15.96 11.27
C ILE A 154 -11.92 14.73 11.06
N MET A 155 -12.28 13.58 11.63
CA MET A 155 -11.54 12.33 11.49
C MET A 155 -12.26 11.41 10.52
N ASP A 156 -11.60 11.12 9.38
CA ASP A 156 -12.10 10.12 8.45
C ASP A 156 -12.17 8.72 9.12
N LYS A 157 -13.24 7.98 8.78
CA LYS A 157 -13.54 6.67 9.38
C LYS A 157 -12.46 5.62 9.05
N ALA A 158 -11.82 5.70 7.89
CA ALA A 158 -10.75 4.77 7.52
C ALA A 158 -9.50 5.05 8.35
N SER A 159 -9.17 6.34 8.56
CA SER A 159 -8.11 6.75 9.49
C SER A 159 -8.35 6.22 10.90
N TYR A 160 -9.59 6.25 11.39
CA TYR A 160 -9.96 5.63 12.67
C TYR A 160 -9.73 4.10 12.66
N GLY A 161 -10.21 3.39 11.63
CA GLY A 161 -10.03 1.94 11.51
C GLY A 161 -8.56 1.52 11.54
N PHE A 162 -7.67 2.22 10.83
CA PHE A 162 -6.23 1.94 10.87
C PHE A 162 -5.58 2.29 12.21
N ARG A 163 -6.00 3.38 12.87
CA ARG A 163 -5.53 3.72 14.24
C ARG A 163 -5.88 2.61 15.23
N TYR A 164 -7.08 2.04 15.14
CA TYR A 164 -7.49 0.90 15.94
C TYR A 164 -6.55 -0.30 15.73
N VAL A 165 -6.32 -0.69 14.47
CA VAL A 165 -5.44 -1.82 14.14
C VAL A 165 -4.02 -1.61 14.69
N ASN A 166 -3.48 -0.41 14.58
CA ASN A 166 -2.17 -0.07 15.14
C ASN A 166 -2.14 -0.22 16.67
N PHE A 167 -3.20 0.20 17.35
CA PHE A 167 -3.31 0.08 18.80
C PHE A 167 -3.42 -1.39 19.24
N PHE A 168 -4.29 -2.16 18.59
CA PHE A 168 -4.46 -3.59 18.83
C PHE A 168 -3.18 -4.40 18.61
N ASN A 169 -2.42 -4.08 17.56
CA ASN A 169 -1.14 -4.75 17.29
C ASN A 169 -0.08 -4.40 18.34
N LYS A 170 -0.02 -3.15 18.84
CA LYS A 170 0.90 -2.76 19.91
C LYS A 170 0.66 -3.54 21.20
N GLN A 171 -0.60 -3.67 21.61
CA GLN A 171 -0.97 -4.46 22.79
C GLN A 171 -0.52 -5.93 22.70
N LYS A 172 -0.46 -6.52 21.49
CA LYS A 172 0.00 -7.90 21.30
C LYS A 172 1.50 -8.09 21.39
N THR A 173 2.28 -7.05 21.12
CA THR A 173 3.75 -7.08 21.21
C THR A 173 4.28 -6.81 22.62
N ASP A 174 3.45 -6.25 23.50
CA ASP A 174 3.80 -5.94 24.89
C ASP A 174 3.43 -7.07 25.88
N VAL A 175 3.11 -8.27 25.37
CA VAL A 175 2.81 -9.52 26.11
C VAL A 175 3.85 -10.58 25.75
#